data_AF-A0A2N2DC21-F1
#
_entry.id   AF-A0A2N2DC21-F1
#
_cell.length_a   1.000
_cell.length_b   1.000
_cell.length_c   1.000
_cell.angle_alpha   90.00
_cell.angle_beta   90.00
_cell.angle_gamma   90.00
#
_symmetry.space_group_name_H-M   'P 1'
#
loop_
_entity.id
_entity.type
_entity.pdbx_description
1 polymer ?
#
loop_
_entity_poly.entity_id
_entity_poly.type
_entity_poly.pdbx_seq_one_letter_code
_entity_poly.pdbx_strand_id
1 'polypeptide(L)'
;MSLLYVPRVKKGLFVDSVISNSNKGIIALVVPATSNEFYQTPEDFSFNYWIGTFLRLVRFIGTATSIFLPGLYIAVITVNPELLPPFLVQVIASGRTQMPFPAVIEVFVTLLIFEIFREASVRLPANINVILGIGGGIVLGQAAIQAGLVGGVTVVVVIFTALASFSTANPSKEQAWRLARYFLYFASGAFGILGLASAGLIILAHMAGLKSFGISYLAPWAPPLTIDAVDAFGRLPWWASYRRPPTYRPQQEDRLGTTEGEDEA
;
A
#
# COMPACT_ATOMS: atom_id res chain seq x y z
N MET A 1 -3.23 34.58 -0.78
CA MET A 1 -2.27 33.70 -1.46
C MET A 1 -1.52 32.90 -0.38
N SER A 2 -2.20 31.94 0.25
CA SER A 2 -1.54 31.07 1.23
C SER A 2 -0.81 29.98 0.45
N LEU A 3 0.51 30.12 0.36
CA LEU A 3 1.36 28.99 0.10
C LEU A 3 1.03 27.94 1.17
N LEU A 4 0.34 26.88 0.76
CA LEU A 4 0.35 25.60 1.45
C LEU A 4 1.84 25.25 1.57
N TYR A 5 2.41 25.64 2.70
CA TYR A 5 3.82 25.49 3.04
C TYR A 5 4.07 23.99 3.18
N VAL A 6 4.35 23.33 2.05
CA VAL A 6 4.48 21.88 2.01
C VAL A 6 5.72 21.51 2.82
N PRO A 7 5.60 20.80 3.96
CA PRO A 7 6.76 20.40 4.78
C PRO A 7 7.76 19.49 4.04
N ARG A 8 7.46 19.10 2.80
CA ARG A 8 8.32 18.32 1.89
C ARG A 8 9.46 19.14 1.28
N VAL A 9 9.30 20.47 1.08
CA VAL A 9 10.37 21.32 0.51
C VAL A 9 11.59 21.41 1.45
N LYS A 10 11.37 21.35 2.77
CA LYS A 10 12.47 21.36 3.77
C LYS A 10 13.33 20.09 3.81
N LYS A 11 12.96 19.02 3.09
CA LYS A 11 13.75 17.78 3.02
C LYS A 11 14.79 17.78 1.89
N GLY A 12 14.98 18.90 1.17
CA GLY A 12 15.92 18.98 0.04
C GLY A 12 15.34 18.43 -1.27
N LEU A 13 14.02 18.33 -1.37
CA LEU A 13 13.32 17.89 -2.59
C LEU A 13 13.25 19.05 -3.59
N PHE A 14 13.74 18.80 -4.80
CA PHE A 14 13.60 19.73 -5.93
C PHE A 14 12.14 19.71 -6.40
N VAL A 15 11.48 20.87 -6.35
CA VAL A 15 10.18 21.08 -7.00
C VAL A 15 10.47 21.74 -8.34
N ASP A 16 10.60 20.93 -9.40
CA ASP A 16 11.14 21.41 -10.69
C ASP A 16 10.09 22.13 -11.55
N SER A 17 8.78 21.94 -11.28
CA SER A 17 7.74 22.74 -11.95
C SER A 17 6.43 22.77 -11.18
N VAL A 18 5.92 23.98 -10.96
CA VAL A 18 4.52 24.26 -10.61
C VAL A 18 3.76 24.52 -11.90
N ILE A 19 2.99 23.54 -12.37
CA ILE A 19 2.10 23.76 -13.51
C ILE A 19 0.78 24.29 -12.95
N SER A 20 0.55 25.59 -13.12
CA SER A 20 -0.74 26.24 -12.86
C SER A 20 -1.62 26.04 -14.08
N ASN A 21 -2.53 25.07 -14.04
CA ASN A 21 -3.62 25.02 -15.01
C ASN A 21 -4.73 25.92 -14.48
N SER A 22 -5.04 27.01 -15.21
CA SER A 22 -5.84 28.16 -14.75
C SER A 22 -7.31 27.84 -14.38
N ASN A 23 -7.70 26.56 -14.29
CA ASN A 23 -8.99 26.14 -13.78
C ASN A 23 -8.99 24.84 -12.95
N LYS A 24 -7.82 24.20 -12.71
CA LYS A 24 -7.73 22.95 -11.94
C LYS A 24 -6.39 22.82 -11.19
N GLY A 25 -6.23 23.61 -10.12
CA GLY A 25 -5.23 23.38 -9.07
C GLY A 25 -3.76 23.55 -9.45
N ILE A 26 -2.92 23.72 -8.42
CA ILE A 26 -1.46 23.74 -8.52
C ILE A 26 -0.96 22.30 -8.45
N ILE A 27 -0.27 21.84 -9.50
CA ILE A 27 0.41 20.53 -9.50
C ILE A 27 1.91 20.80 -9.27
N ALA A 28 2.45 20.23 -8.19
CA ALA A 28 3.88 20.24 -7.90
C ALA A 28 4.45 18.85 -8.16
N LEU A 29 5.45 18.76 -9.04
CA LEU A 29 6.24 17.54 -9.19
C LEU A 29 7.28 17.47 -8.07
N VAL A 30 7.30 16.33 -7.39
CA VAL A 30 8.22 16.06 -6.28
C VAL A 30 9.15 14.95 -6.73
N VAL A 31 10.43 15.28 -6.83
CA VAL A 31 11.49 14.39 -7.32
C VAL A 31 12.71 14.58 -6.43
N PRO A 32 13.46 13.52 -6.08
CA PRO A 32 13.27 12.09 -6.40
C PRO A 32 12.19 11.44 -5.54
N ALA A 33 11.59 10.36 -6.04
CA ALA A 33 10.54 9.63 -5.32
C ALA A 33 11.06 8.28 -4.78
N THR A 34 10.96 8.08 -3.47
CA THR A 34 11.30 6.80 -2.81
C THR A 34 10.03 6.04 -2.42
N SER A 35 10.13 4.71 -2.31
CA SER A 35 9.00 3.86 -1.94
C SER A 35 8.39 4.26 -0.59
N ASN A 36 9.21 4.68 0.37
CA ASN A 36 8.80 5.06 1.71
C ASN A 36 7.94 6.34 1.74
N GLU A 37 8.24 7.31 0.87
CA GLU A 37 7.48 8.57 0.81
C GLU A 37 6.00 8.38 0.49
N PHE A 38 5.68 7.35 -0.30
CA PHE A 38 4.29 7.05 -0.64
C PHE A 38 3.45 6.55 0.54
N TYR A 39 4.07 6.18 1.66
CA TYR A 39 3.37 5.83 2.91
C TYR A 39 3.24 7.01 3.88
N GLN A 40 3.88 8.15 3.58
CA GLN A 40 3.84 9.36 4.41
C GLN A 40 2.82 10.37 3.87
N THR A 41 1.83 10.73 4.69
CA THR A 41 0.85 11.78 4.33
C THR A 41 1.17 13.10 5.04
N PRO A 42 0.74 14.25 4.50
CA PRO A 42 0.86 15.53 5.20
C PRO A 42 0.13 15.54 6.55
N GLU A 43 -0.97 14.79 6.66
CA GLU A 43 -1.76 14.62 7.88
C GLU A 43 -0.96 14.02 9.03
N ASP A 44 0.03 13.16 8.72
CA ASP A 44 0.91 12.56 9.74
C ASP A 44 1.69 13.61 10.53
N PHE A 45 1.90 14.81 9.95
CA PHE A 45 2.60 15.91 10.59
C PHE A 45 1.70 16.75 11.49
N SER A 46 0.37 16.69 11.27
CA SER A 46 -0.63 17.43 12.05
C SER A 46 -0.88 16.81 13.43
N PHE A 47 -0.68 15.50 13.58
CA PHE A 47 -0.90 14.79 14.84
C PHE A 47 0.35 14.77 15.74
N ASN A 48 0.19 14.31 16.99
CA ASN A 48 1.30 14.00 17.88
C ASN A 48 2.10 12.80 17.37
N TYR A 49 3.37 12.70 17.80
CA TYR A 49 4.30 11.62 17.41
C TYR A 49 3.70 10.21 17.52
N TRP A 50 3.09 9.89 18.67
CA TRP A 50 2.54 8.57 18.95
C TRP A 50 1.41 8.19 17.97
N ILE A 51 0.47 9.11 17.73
CA ILE A 51 -0.67 8.89 16.85
C ILE A 51 -0.21 8.80 15.39
N GLY A 52 0.68 9.70 14.95
CA GLY A 52 1.22 9.68 13.59
C GLY A 52 1.96 8.38 13.27
N THR A 53 2.75 7.86 14.22
CA THR A 53 3.45 6.58 14.08
C THR A 53 2.48 5.40 14.03
N PHE A 54 1.46 5.40 14.89
CA PHE A 54 0.43 4.36 14.89
C PHE A 54 -0.33 4.32 13.55
N LEU A 55 -0.76 5.48 13.03
CA LEU A 55 -1.44 5.54 11.73
C LEU A 55 -0.55 5.03 10.60
N ARG A 56 0.76 5.34 10.63
CA ARG A 56 1.70 4.83 9.64
C ARG A 56 1.84 3.31 9.69
N LEU A 57 1.91 2.71 10.88
CA LEU A 57 1.92 1.25 11.05
C LEU A 57 0.65 0.60 10.51
N VAL A 58 -0.52 1.20 10.76
CA VAL A 58 -1.79 0.72 10.20
C VAL A 58 -1.75 0.74 8.67
N ARG A 59 -1.18 1.77 8.04
CA ARG A 59 -1.02 1.81 6.58
C ARG A 59 -0.08 0.73 6.07
N PHE A 60 1.05 0.50 6.74
CA PHE A 60 1.96 -0.59 6.36
C PHE A 60 1.28 -1.96 6.44
N ILE A 61 0.60 -2.25 7.54
CA ILE A 61 -0.12 -3.52 7.75
C ILE A 61 -1.27 -3.65 6.75
N GLY A 62 -2.04 -2.58 6.53
CA GLY A 62 -3.13 -2.54 5.56
C GLY A 62 -2.65 -2.81 4.14
N THR A 63 -1.61 -2.12 3.68
CA THR A 63 -1.04 -2.35 2.35
C THR A 63 -0.47 -3.77 2.23
N ALA A 64 0.29 -4.26 3.23
CA ALA A 64 0.80 -5.64 3.21
C ALA A 64 -0.33 -6.67 3.14
N THR A 65 -1.38 -6.50 3.95
CA THR A 65 -2.55 -7.36 3.94
C THR A 65 -3.26 -7.32 2.58
N SER A 66 -3.44 -6.14 1.98
CA SER A 66 -4.08 -6.01 0.67
C SER A 66 -3.31 -6.79 -0.41
N ILE A 67 -1.98 -6.83 -0.35
CA ILE A 67 -1.15 -7.47 -1.37
C ILE A 67 -1.07 -8.98 -1.16
N PHE A 68 -0.75 -9.42 0.07
CA PHE A 68 -0.39 -10.81 0.35
C PHE A 68 -1.59 -11.70 0.70
N LEU A 69 -2.64 -11.14 1.32
CA LEU A 69 -3.76 -11.95 1.84
C LEU A 69 -4.46 -12.82 0.79
N PRO A 70 -4.82 -12.35 -0.42
CA PRO A 70 -5.50 -13.21 -1.39
C PRO A 70 -4.62 -14.35 -1.89
N GLY A 71 -3.32 -14.10 -2.08
CA GLY A 71 -2.35 -15.13 -2.46
C GLY A 71 -2.13 -16.14 -1.33
N LEU A 72 -1.96 -15.67 -0.10
CA LEU A 72 -1.82 -16.51 1.09
C LEU A 72 -3.04 -17.40 1.30
N TYR A 73 -4.25 -16.83 1.17
CA TYR A 73 -5.49 -17.58 1.28
C TYR A 73 -5.52 -18.77 0.32
N ILE A 74 -5.29 -18.53 -0.98
CA ILE A 74 -5.22 -19.61 -1.98
C ILE A 74 -4.10 -20.60 -1.68
N ALA A 75 -2.88 -20.11 -1.40
CA ALA A 75 -1.73 -20.96 -1.13
C ALA A 75 -1.97 -21.99 -0.02
N VAL A 76 -2.70 -21.57 1.02
CA VAL A 76 -3.03 -22.41 2.16
C VAL A 76 -4.18 -23.35 1.82
N ILE A 77 -5.30 -22.86 1.26
CA ILE A 77 -6.47 -23.74 1.09
C ILE A 77 -6.34 -24.73 -0.08
N THR A 78 -5.59 -24.41 -1.13
CA THR A 78 -5.50 -25.28 -2.33
C THR A 78 -4.23 -26.12 -2.37
N VAL A 79 -3.10 -25.59 -1.91
CA VAL A 79 -1.79 -26.27 -2.05
C VAL A 79 -1.28 -26.81 -0.72
N ASN A 80 -1.41 -26.06 0.38
CA ASN A 80 -0.85 -26.43 1.68
C ASN A 80 -1.92 -26.45 2.79
N PRO A 81 -3.00 -27.24 2.68
CA PRO A 81 -4.09 -27.25 3.67
C PRO A 81 -3.65 -27.77 5.03
N GLU A 82 -2.55 -28.54 5.07
CA GLU A 82 -1.93 -29.10 6.28
C GLU A 82 -1.46 -28.03 7.28
N LEU A 83 -1.27 -26.80 6.83
CA LEU A 83 -0.85 -25.68 7.69
C LEU A 83 -1.99 -25.13 8.55
N LEU A 84 -3.24 -25.49 8.23
CA LEU A 84 -4.40 -25.06 9.01
C LEU A 84 -4.73 -26.08 10.09
N PRO A 85 -5.15 -25.63 11.28
CA PRO A 85 -5.81 -26.47 12.26
C PRO A 85 -6.95 -27.28 11.61
N PRO A 86 -7.10 -28.59 11.91
CA PRO A 86 -8.10 -29.44 11.27
C PRO A 86 -9.53 -28.90 11.35
N PHE A 87 -9.87 -28.23 12.46
CA PHE A 87 -11.16 -27.56 12.64
C PHE A 87 -11.43 -26.50 11.56
N LEU A 88 -10.44 -25.66 11.23
CA LEU A 88 -10.60 -24.62 10.20
C LEU A 88 -10.72 -25.24 8.80
N VAL A 89 -9.97 -26.30 8.51
CA VAL A 89 -10.10 -27.05 7.26
C VAL A 89 -11.52 -27.57 7.10
N GLN A 90 -12.11 -28.13 8.15
CA GLN A 90 -13.48 -28.66 8.11
C GLN A 90 -14.54 -27.56 7.90
N VAL A 91 -14.38 -26.40 8.54
CA VAL A 91 -15.29 -25.24 8.33
C VAL A 91 -15.21 -24.75 6.88
N ILE A 92 -14.00 -24.63 6.32
CA ILE A 92 -13.81 -24.19 4.94
C ILE A 92 -14.31 -25.25 3.95
N ALA A 93 -14.03 -26.53 4.18
CA ALA A 93 -14.47 -27.62 3.31
C ALA A 93 -16.00 -27.74 3.30
N SER A 94 -16.64 -27.72 4.47
CA SER A 94 -18.11 -27.81 4.57
C SER A 94 -18.81 -26.66 3.85
N GLY A 95 -18.31 -25.42 4.01
CA GLY A 95 -18.81 -24.24 3.30
C GLY A 95 -18.56 -24.23 1.79
N ARG A 96 -17.78 -25.19 1.26
CA ARG A 96 -17.44 -25.32 -0.16
C ARG A 96 -18.05 -26.54 -0.85
N THR A 97 -18.67 -27.45 -0.11
CA THR A 97 -19.25 -28.70 -0.66
C THR A 97 -20.30 -28.47 -1.75
N GLN A 98 -20.99 -27.32 -1.72
CA GLN A 98 -22.05 -26.97 -2.65
C GLN A 98 -21.60 -25.94 -3.71
N MET A 99 -20.33 -25.52 -3.70
CA MET A 99 -19.84 -24.47 -4.58
C MET A 99 -19.42 -25.05 -5.94
N PRO A 100 -19.86 -24.46 -7.07
CA PRO A 100 -19.61 -25.02 -8.39
C PRO A 100 -18.18 -24.79 -8.90
N PHE A 101 -17.44 -23.84 -8.30
CA PHE A 101 -16.12 -23.43 -8.77
C PHE A 101 -14.98 -23.89 -7.86
N PRO A 102 -13.80 -24.23 -8.43
CA PRO A 102 -12.57 -24.36 -7.68
C PRO A 102 -12.22 -23.05 -6.97
N ALA A 103 -11.54 -23.15 -5.83
CA ALA A 103 -11.22 -22.00 -4.98
C ALA A 103 -10.46 -20.89 -5.72
N VAL A 104 -9.54 -21.27 -6.62
CA VAL A 104 -8.77 -20.34 -7.45
C VAL A 104 -9.65 -19.56 -8.42
N ILE A 105 -10.70 -20.16 -8.98
CA ILE A 105 -11.60 -19.46 -9.89
C ILE A 105 -12.56 -18.58 -9.10
N GLU A 106 -13.09 -19.11 -8.00
CA GLU A 106 -13.99 -18.41 -7.10
C GLU A 106 -13.39 -17.10 -6.55
N VAL A 107 -12.18 -17.16 -5.97
CA VAL A 107 -11.49 -15.98 -5.45
C VAL A 107 -11.16 -15.00 -6.57
N PHE A 108 -10.73 -15.49 -7.73
CA PHE A 108 -10.40 -14.64 -8.88
C PHE A 108 -11.63 -13.86 -9.38
N VAL A 109 -12.75 -14.54 -9.60
CA VAL A 109 -14.01 -13.91 -10.04
C VAL A 109 -14.49 -12.89 -9.01
N THR A 110 -14.42 -13.23 -7.73
CA THR A 110 -14.84 -12.31 -6.65
C THR A 110 -13.93 -11.09 -6.57
N LEU A 111 -12.61 -11.26 -6.69
CA LEU A 111 -11.66 -10.16 -6.77
C LEU A 111 -11.96 -9.25 -7.97
N LEU A 112 -12.24 -9.84 -9.14
CA LEU A 112 -12.55 -9.10 -10.36
C LEU A 112 -13.85 -8.28 -10.21
N ILE A 113 -14.89 -8.87 -9.63
CA ILE A 113 -16.16 -8.18 -9.33
C ILE A 113 -15.91 -6.98 -8.41
N PHE A 114 -15.15 -7.16 -7.32
CA PHE A 114 -14.81 -6.08 -6.41
C PHE A 114 -13.91 -5.02 -7.06
N GLU A 115 -13.06 -5.40 -8.00
CA GLU A 115 -12.21 -4.46 -8.73
C GLU A 115 -13.03 -3.58 -9.70
N ILE A 116 -13.97 -4.19 -10.44
CA ILE A 116 -14.91 -3.46 -11.31
C ILE A 116 -15.76 -2.51 -10.45
N PHE A 117 -16.26 -3.02 -9.32
CA PHE A 117 -17.05 -2.24 -8.39
C PHE A 117 -16.28 -1.03 -7.85
N ARG A 118 -15.01 -1.22 -7.48
CA ARG A 118 -14.12 -0.14 -7.03
C ARG A 118 -13.83 0.89 -8.14
N GLU A 119 -13.63 0.43 -9.38
CA GLU A 119 -13.36 1.32 -10.52
C GLU A 119 -14.61 2.11 -10.94
N ALA A 120 -15.80 1.54 -10.74
CA ALA A 120 -17.05 2.27 -10.90
C ALA A 120 -17.23 3.31 -9.78
N SER A 121 -16.91 2.97 -8.54
CA SER A 121 -17.14 3.85 -7.39
C SER A 121 -16.29 5.11 -7.41
N VAL A 122 -15.04 5.04 -7.87
CA VAL A 122 -14.13 6.20 -7.95
C VAL A 122 -14.58 7.26 -8.97
N ARG A 123 -15.43 6.89 -9.93
CA ARG A 123 -15.93 7.78 -10.99
C ARG A 123 -17.20 8.53 -10.59
N LEU A 124 -17.81 8.16 -9.47
CA LEU A 124 -19.07 8.74 -9.02
C LEU A 124 -18.82 9.92 -8.07
N PRO A 125 -19.74 10.91 -8.02
CA PRO A 125 -19.69 11.98 -7.04
C PRO A 125 -19.58 11.44 -5.61
N ALA A 126 -18.89 12.17 -4.73
CA ALA A 126 -18.56 11.73 -3.37
C ALA A 126 -19.77 11.18 -2.59
N ASN A 127 -20.93 11.83 -2.70
CA ASN A 127 -22.16 11.44 -1.99
C ASN A 127 -22.69 10.07 -2.45
N ILE A 128 -22.53 9.74 -3.74
CA ILE A 128 -22.98 8.45 -4.32
C ILE A 128 -21.94 7.35 -4.05
N ASN A 129 -20.64 7.70 -4.07
CA ASN A 129 -19.55 6.78 -3.77
C ASN A 129 -19.67 6.19 -2.35
N VAL A 130 -20.03 7.00 -1.35
CA VAL A 130 -20.23 6.50 0.03
C VAL A 130 -21.39 5.50 0.12
N ILE A 131 -22.53 5.81 -0.50
CA ILE A 131 -23.72 4.93 -0.51
C ILE A 131 -23.40 3.60 -1.19
N LEU A 132 -22.78 3.65 -2.37
CA LEU A 132 -22.36 2.44 -3.06
C LEU A 132 -21.29 1.70 -2.25
N GLY A 133 -20.29 2.37 -1.69
CA GLY A 133 -19.24 1.74 -0.91
C GLY A 133 -19.78 0.89 0.25
N ILE A 134 -20.74 1.43 1.01
CA ILE A 134 -21.37 0.70 2.13
C ILE A 134 -22.36 -0.35 1.62
N GLY A 135 -23.33 0.06 0.79
CA GLY A 135 -24.41 -0.81 0.36
C GLY A 135 -23.97 -1.87 -0.65
N GLY A 136 -23.20 -1.46 -1.64
CA GLY A 136 -22.69 -2.33 -2.71
C GLY A 136 -21.79 -3.44 -2.19
N GLY A 137 -20.87 -3.15 -1.25
CA GLY A 137 -20.01 -4.19 -0.67
C GLY A 137 -20.80 -5.28 0.09
N ILE A 138 -21.78 -4.87 0.91
CA ILE A 138 -22.61 -5.80 1.69
C ILE A 138 -23.56 -6.58 0.77
N VAL A 139 -24.26 -5.90 -0.13
CA VAL A 139 -25.25 -6.51 -1.02
C VAL A 139 -24.57 -7.46 -2.00
N LEU A 140 -23.44 -7.09 -2.61
CA LEU A 140 -22.69 -7.98 -3.51
C LEU A 140 -22.16 -9.19 -2.76
N GLY A 141 -21.59 -8.99 -1.56
CA GLY A 141 -21.09 -10.07 -0.73
C GLY A 141 -22.18 -11.06 -0.31
N GLN A 142 -23.31 -10.56 0.18
CA GLN A 142 -24.43 -11.42 0.59
C GLN A 142 -25.08 -12.12 -0.61
N ALA A 143 -25.27 -11.42 -1.73
CA ALA A 143 -25.82 -12.02 -2.94
C ALA A 143 -24.93 -13.14 -3.48
N ALA A 144 -23.61 -12.96 -3.46
CA ALA A 144 -22.67 -14.00 -3.91
C ALA A 144 -22.72 -15.27 -3.04
N ILE A 145 -22.87 -15.12 -1.72
CA ILE A 145 -23.01 -16.24 -0.77
C ILE A 145 -24.36 -16.93 -0.95
N GLN A 146 -25.46 -16.16 -1.04
CA GLN A 146 -26.82 -16.70 -1.18
C GLN A 146 -27.02 -17.40 -2.52
N ALA A 147 -26.40 -16.92 -3.59
CA ALA A 147 -26.41 -17.55 -4.90
C ALA A 147 -25.59 -18.85 -4.96
N GLY A 148 -24.83 -19.19 -3.90
CA GLY A 148 -23.97 -20.37 -3.87
C GLY A 148 -22.83 -20.30 -4.87
N LEU A 149 -22.43 -19.10 -5.30
CA LEU A 149 -21.31 -18.90 -6.24
C LEU A 149 -19.97 -18.87 -5.52
N VAL A 150 -19.97 -18.41 -4.27
CA VAL A 150 -18.77 -18.09 -3.49
C VAL A 150 -19.00 -18.46 -2.03
N GLY A 151 -18.01 -19.09 -1.39
CA GLY A 151 -18.04 -19.40 0.04
C GLY A 151 -17.91 -18.14 0.91
N GLY A 152 -18.55 -18.15 2.08
CA GLY A 152 -18.54 -17.01 3.00
C GLY A 152 -17.12 -16.55 3.41
N VAL A 153 -16.22 -17.51 3.67
CA VAL A 153 -14.83 -17.22 4.04
C VAL A 153 -14.10 -16.50 2.89
N THR A 154 -14.29 -16.94 1.65
CA THR A 154 -13.72 -16.29 0.46
C THR A 154 -14.16 -14.83 0.35
N VAL A 155 -15.46 -14.57 0.51
CA VAL A 155 -16.01 -13.21 0.44
C VAL A 155 -15.43 -12.31 1.53
N VAL A 156 -15.31 -12.80 2.76
CA VAL A 156 -14.69 -12.04 3.86
C VAL A 156 -13.24 -11.68 3.52
N VAL A 157 -12.45 -12.63 3.02
CA VAL A 157 -11.06 -12.40 2.63
C VAL A 157 -10.96 -11.34 1.54
N VAL A 158 -11.81 -11.41 0.51
CA VAL A 158 -11.81 -10.45 -0.61
C VAL A 158 -12.25 -9.06 -0.17
N ILE A 159 -13.33 -8.95 0.62
CA ILE A 159 -13.79 -7.65 1.16
C ILE A 159 -12.71 -7.03 2.04
N PHE A 160 -12.11 -7.82 2.93
CA PHE A 160 -11.05 -7.32 3.81
C PHE A 160 -9.83 -6.85 3.00
N THR A 161 -9.45 -7.60 1.96
CA THR A 161 -8.40 -7.19 1.00
C THR A 161 -8.75 -5.87 0.32
N ALA A 162 -9.99 -5.71 -0.16
CA ALA A 162 -10.46 -4.50 -0.83
C ALA A 162 -10.46 -3.29 0.13
N LEU A 163 -10.89 -3.48 1.37
CA LEU A 163 -10.87 -2.42 2.39
C LEU A 163 -9.45 -2.04 2.79
N ALA A 164 -8.57 -3.02 2.99
CA ALA A 164 -7.17 -2.81 3.31
C ALA A 164 -6.43 -2.02 2.21
N SER A 165 -6.86 -2.17 0.96
CA SER A 165 -6.33 -1.42 -0.20
C SER A 165 -6.51 0.10 -0.09
N PHE A 166 -7.51 0.58 0.66
CA PHE A 166 -7.73 2.01 0.91
C PHE A 166 -6.81 2.59 1.98
N SER A 167 -6.11 1.74 2.73
CA SER A 167 -5.11 2.19 3.71
C SER A 167 -3.86 2.75 3.03
N THR A 168 -3.62 2.40 1.76
CA THR A 168 -2.50 2.93 0.97
C THR A 168 -2.70 4.43 0.70
N ALA A 169 -1.86 5.26 1.30
CA ALA A 169 -1.95 6.72 1.25
C ALA A 169 -1.88 7.34 -0.16
N ASN A 170 -1.21 6.67 -1.11
CA ASN A 170 -1.05 7.18 -2.47
C ASN A 170 -1.77 6.28 -3.49
N PRO A 171 -2.77 6.79 -4.23
CA PRO A 171 -3.51 6.03 -5.22
C PRO A 171 -2.65 5.44 -6.35
N SER A 172 -1.62 6.15 -6.80
CA SER A 172 -0.73 5.67 -7.87
C SER A 172 0.09 4.47 -7.43
N LYS A 173 0.54 4.45 -6.18
CA LYS A 173 1.25 3.29 -5.62
C LYS A 173 0.30 2.10 -5.42
N GLU A 174 -0.93 2.34 -5.02
CA GLU A 174 -1.93 1.28 -4.87
C GLU A 174 -2.26 0.61 -6.22
N GLN A 175 -2.25 1.35 -7.34
CA GLN A 175 -2.42 0.75 -8.67
C GLN A 175 -1.27 -0.20 -9.04
N ALA A 176 -0.03 0.15 -8.71
CA ALA A 176 1.11 -0.76 -8.89
C ALA A 176 0.96 -2.01 -8.01
N TRP A 177 0.57 -1.83 -6.74
CA TRP A 177 0.33 -2.94 -5.83
C TRP A 177 -0.84 -3.84 -6.24
N ARG A 178 -1.85 -3.28 -6.92
CA ARG A 178 -2.95 -4.05 -7.50
C ARG A 178 -2.45 -5.06 -8.53
N LEU A 179 -1.56 -4.66 -9.43
CA LEU A 179 -0.97 -5.59 -10.41
C LEU A 179 -0.09 -6.64 -9.73
N ALA A 180 0.74 -6.21 -8.76
CA ALA A 180 1.58 -7.11 -7.98
C ALA A 180 0.76 -8.16 -7.20
N ARG A 181 -0.40 -7.77 -6.66
CA ARG A 181 -1.36 -8.68 -5.98
C ARG A 181 -1.81 -9.80 -6.91
N TYR A 182 -2.22 -9.50 -8.14
CA TYR A 182 -2.63 -10.54 -9.09
C TYR A 182 -1.46 -11.46 -9.48
N PHE A 183 -0.25 -10.91 -9.65
CA PHE A 183 0.94 -11.73 -9.89
C PHE A 183 1.22 -12.70 -8.73
N LEU A 184 1.23 -12.20 -7.49
CA LEU A 184 1.37 -13.02 -6.27
C LEU A 184 0.27 -14.07 -6.15
N TYR A 185 -0.97 -13.68 -6.44
CA TYR A 185 -2.13 -14.56 -6.41
C TYR A 185 -1.99 -15.75 -7.35
N PHE A 186 -1.65 -15.51 -8.62
CA PHE A 186 -1.46 -16.58 -9.60
C PHE A 186 -0.26 -17.47 -9.26
N ALA A 187 0.86 -16.89 -8.83
CA ALA A 187 2.01 -17.67 -8.37
C ALA A 187 1.65 -18.57 -7.17
N SER A 188 0.85 -18.05 -6.24
CA SER A 188 0.34 -18.79 -5.07
C SER A 188 -0.61 -19.91 -5.45
N GLY A 189 -1.47 -19.71 -6.46
CA GLY A 189 -2.33 -20.76 -6.99
C GLY A 189 -1.56 -21.91 -7.64
N ALA A 190 -0.41 -21.61 -8.28
CA ALA A 190 0.41 -22.59 -8.95
C ALA A 190 1.34 -23.37 -8.00
N PHE A 191 2.00 -22.67 -7.07
CA PHE A 191 3.07 -23.26 -6.24
C PHE A 191 2.85 -23.10 -4.72
N GLY A 192 1.67 -22.64 -4.30
CA GLY A 192 1.35 -22.45 -2.89
C GLY A 192 2.20 -21.37 -2.23
N ILE A 193 2.65 -21.64 -0.99
CA ILE A 193 3.46 -20.68 -0.22
C ILE A 193 4.81 -20.41 -0.89
N LEU A 194 5.39 -21.43 -1.54
CA LEU A 194 6.63 -21.26 -2.31
C LEU A 194 6.42 -20.29 -3.48
N GLY A 195 5.26 -20.35 -4.13
CA GLY A 195 4.85 -19.39 -5.16
C GLY A 195 4.73 -17.97 -4.64
N LEU A 196 4.04 -17.81 -3.50
CA LEU A 196 3.91 -16.50 -2.83
C LEU A 196 5.27 -15.90 -2.48
N ALA A 197 6.16 -16.70 -1.87
CA ALA A 197 7.49 -16.28 -1.45
C ALA A 197 8.38 -15.92 -2.65
N SER A 198 8.45 -16.78 -3.66
CA SER A 198 9.28 -16.56 -4.86
C SER A 198 8.80 -15.37 -5.68
N ALA A 199 7.50 -15.22 -5.91
CA ALA A 199 6.94 -14.05 -6.58
C ALA A 199 7.16 -12.76 -5.77
N GLY A 200 7.07 -12.83 -4.44
CA GLY A 200 7.40 -11.72 -3.54
C GLY A 200 8.87 -11.29 -3.70
N LEU A 201 9.80 -12.25 -3.74
CA LEU A 201 11.21 -11.97 -3.98
C LEU A 201 11.48 -11.34 -5.35
N ILE A 202 10.80 -11.80 -6.40
CA ILE A 202 10.91 -11.20 -7.75
C ILE A 202 10.45 -9.73 -7.72
N ILE A 203 9.33 -9.44 -7.06
CA ILE A 203 8.84 -8.05 -6.91
C ILE A 203 9.85 -7.20 -6.14
N LEU A 204 10.39 -7.71 -5.03
CA LEU A 204 11.40 -7.01 -4.23
C LEU A 204 12.69 -6.75 -5.03
N ALA A 205 13.17 -7.75 -5.78
CA ALA A 205 14.33 -7.61 -6.65
C ALA A 205 14.11 -6.57 -7.75
N HIS A 206 12.92 -6.55 -8.35
CA HIS A 206 12.54 -5.53 -9.33
C HIS A 206 12.56 -4.13 -8.71
N MET A 207 11.97 -3.97 -7.52
CA MET A 207 11.97 -2.68 -6.81
C MET A 207 13.39 -2.21 -6.44
N ALA A 208 14.30 -3.14 -6.11
CA ALA A 208 15.69 -2.83 -5.80
C ALA A 208 16.47 -2.33 -7.04
N GLY A 209 16.08 -2.75 -8.24
CA GLY A 209 16.66 -2.29 -9.50
C GLY A 209 16.17 -0.90 -9.93
N LEU A 210 15.04 -0.42 -9.41
CA LEU A 210 14.47 0.88 -9.79
C LEU A 210 15.25 2.04 -9.17
N LYS A 211 15.56 3.04 -9.99
CA LYS A 211 16.19 4.30 -9.57
C LYS A 211 15.34 5.50 -9.98
N SER A 212 15.14 6.43 -9.05
CA SER A 212 14.52 7.74 -9.29
C SER A 212 15.62 8.80 -9.24
N PHE A 213 15.96 9.39 -10.39
CA PHE A 213 16.97 10.46 -10.50
C PHE A 213 18.29 10.14 -9.78
N GLY A 214 18.78 8.91 -9.97
CA GLY A 214 20.03 8.43 -9.38
C GLY A 214 19.92 7.87 -7.96
N ILE A 215 18.78 8.04 -7.28
CA ILE A 215 18.51 7.49 -5.94
C ILE A 215 17.70 6.19 -6.04
N SER A 216 18.05 5.19 -5.24
CA SER A 216 17.34 3.90 -5.21
C SER A 216 15.89 4.08 -4.77
N TYR A 217 14.94 3.44 -5.49
CA TYR A 217 13.53 3.47 -5.12
C TYR A 217 13.26 2.79 -3.77
N LEU A 218 14.06 1.79 -3.39
CA LEU A 218 13.98 1.12 -2.10
C LEU A 218 14.68 1.89 -0.96
N ALA A 219 15.27 3.05 -1.20
CA ALA A 219 15.80 3.85 -0.09
C ALA A 219 14.67 4.17 0.91
N PRO A 220 14.90 4.06 2.23
CA PRO A 220 16.18 3.81 2.91
C PRO A 220 16.48 2.34 3.25
N TRP A 221 15.73 1.38 2.70
CA TRP A 221 15.93 -0.06 2.93
C TRP A 221 17.13 -0.60 2.16
N ALA A 222 17.30 -0.14 0.93
CA ALA A 222 18.41 -0.52 0.06
C ALA A 222 18.84 0.71 -0.77
N PRO A 223 20.01 1.33 -0.51
CA PRO A 223 20.98 0.98 0.54
C PRO A 223 20.43 1.25 1.95
N PRO A 224 20.80 0.43 2.96
CA PRO A 224 20.32 0.59 4.32
C PRO A 224 20.91 1.85 4.95
N LEU A 225 20.06 2.85 5.17
CA LEU A 225 20.39 4.09 5.89
C LEU A 225 19.60 4.09 7.20
N THR A 226 20.26 3.77 8.31
CA THR A 226 19.61 3.53 9.62
C THR A 226 18.80 4.72 10.12
N ILE A 227 19.32 5.95 9.95
CA ILE A 227 18.65 7.19 10.36
C ILE A 227 17.32 7.35 9.61
N ASP A 228 17.33 7.09 8.31
CA ASP A 228 16.15 7.24 7.45
C ASP A 228 15.17 6.06 7.60
N ALA A 229 15.68 4.86 7.90
CA ALA A 229 14.87 3.67 8.16
C ALA A 229 14.07 3.79 9.47
N VAL A 230 14.64 4.45 10.49
CA VAL A 230 13.90 4.76 11.72
C VAL A 230 12.80 5.79 11.43
N ASP A 231 13.10 6.87 10.69
CA ASP A 231 12.08 7.84 10.25
C ASP A 231 11.08 7.24 9.24
N ALA A 232 11.37 6.09 8.64
CA ALA A 232 10.47 5.36 7.75
C ALA A 232 9.38 4.62 8.55
N PHE A 233 9.76 3.79 9.51
CA PHE A 233 8.79 3.04 10.33
C PHE A 233 8.05 3.92 11.33
N GLY A 234 8.77 4.78 12.05
CA GLY A 234 8.22 5.66 13.09
C GLY A 234 8.57 7.11 12.81
N ARG A 235 7.67 8.05 13.12
CA ARG A 235 7.95 9.47 12.87
C ARG A 235 8.94 10.00 13.90
N LEU A 236 10.18 10.38 13.60
CA LEU A 236 11.02 10.95 14.66
C LEU A 236 10.36 12.21 15.30
N PRO A 237 10.38 12.38 16.64
CA PRO A 237 9.83 13.58 17.25
C PRO A 237 10.61 14.81 16.78
N TRP A 238 9.94 15.97 16.71
CA TRP A 238 10.52 17.18 16.10
C TRP A 238 11.89 17.57 16.66
N TRP A 239 12.09 17.38 17.97
CA TRP A 239 13.36 17.67 18.66
C TRP A 239 14.49 16.68 18.31
N ALA A 240 14.18 15.45 17.91
CA ALA A 240 15.15 14.46 17.44
C ALA A 240 15.38 14.53 15.92
N SER A 241 14.54 15.27 15.19
CA SER A 241 14.60 15.42 13.72
C SER A 241 15.49 16.61 13.30
N TYR A 242 16.73 16.62 13.82
CA TYR A 242 17.69 17.72 13.64
C TYR A 242 18.35 17.71 12.25
N ARG A 243 18.69 16.51 11.73
CA ARG A 243 19.32 16.32 10.42
C ARG A 243 18.31 16.08 9.30
N ARG A 244 18.65 16.51 8.08
CA ARG A 244 17.92 16.18 6.85
C ARG A 244 18.21 14.73 6.45
N PRO A 245 17.27 14.03 5.78
CA PRO A 245 17.49 12.64 5.40
C PRO A 245 18.70 12.51 4.45
N PRO A 246 19.77 11.77 4.81
CA PRO A 246 20.97 11.60 3.97
C PRO A 246 20.68 10.95 2.62
N THR A 247 19.56 10.23 2.47
CA THR A 247 19.11 9.64 1.20
C THR A 247 19.14 10.63 0.03
N TYR A 248 18.82 11.91 0.27
CA TYR A 248 18.70 12.92 -0.78
C TYR A 248 19.98 13.72 -1.05
N ARG A 249 21.08 13.44 -0.33
CA ARG A 249 22.35 14.20 -0.42
C ARG A 249 22.12 15.72 -0.38
N PRO A 250 21.48 16.26 0.68
CA PRO A 250 21.20 17.68 0.77
C PRO A 250 22.50 18.49 0.86
N GLN A 251 22.58 19.64 0.21
CA GLN A 251 23.74 20.55 0.31
C GLN A 251 23.97 21.03 1.75
N GLN A 252 22.90 21.19 2.52
CA GLN A 252 22.96 21.55 3.95
C GLN A 252 22.36 20.39 4.76
N GLU A 253 23.19 19.75 5.59
CA GLU A 253 22.78 18.55 6.34
C GLU A 253 21.85 18.86 7.51
N ASP A 254 22.00 20.03 8.13
CA ASP A 254 21.21 20.43 9.29
C ASP A 254 19.93 21.20 8.90
N ARG A 255 18.83 20.93 9.62
CA ARG A 255 17.56 21.66 9.41
C ARG A 255 17.56 23.06 10.03
N LEU A 256 18.36 23.26 11.09
CA LEU A 256 18.41 24.51 11.84
C LEU A 256 19.64 25.37 11.51
N GLY A 257 20.47 24.95 10.55
CA GLY A 257 21.61 25.74 10.06
C GLY A 257 22.52 26.21 11.18
N THR A 258 23.23 25.28 11.84
CA THR A 258 24.38 25.65 12.66
C THR A 258 25.60 24.92 12.12
N THR A 259 26.29 25.56 11.19
CA THR A 259 27.59 25.12 10.71
C THR A 259 28.41 26.40 10.54
N GLU A 260 29.05 26.82 11.63
CA GLU A 260 29.94 28.00 11.71
C GLU A 260 31.25 27.80 10.91
N GLY A 261 31.22 27.22 9.71
CA GLY A 261 32.45 26.82 9.03
C GLY A 261 32.42 26.67 7.50
N GLU A 262 31.35 27.08 6.81
CA GLU A 262 31.30 27.05 5.34
C GLU A 262 31.43 28.43 4.68
N ASP A 263 31.61 29.51 5.45
CA ASP A 263 31.81 30.87 4.93
C ASP A 263 33.26 31.16 4.48
N GLU A 264 34.17 30.18 4.55
CA GLU A 264 35.57 30.31 4.10
C GLU A 264 35.98 29.16 3.15
N ALA A 265 35.44 29.15 1.92
CA ALA A 265 36.03 28.44 0.77
C ALA A 265 35.55 29.01 -0.58
#